data_AF-A0AAD5Q0K4-F1
#
_entry.id   AF-A0AAD5Q0K4-F1
#
_cell.length_a   1.000
_cell.length_b   1.000
_cell.length_c   1.000
_cell.angle_alpha   90.00
_cell.angle_beta   90.00
_cell.angle_gamma   90.00
#
_symmetry.space_group_name_H-M   'P 1'
#
loop_
_entity.id
_entity.type
_entity.pdbx_description
1 polymer ?
#
loop_
_entity_poly.entity_id
_entity_poly.type
_entity_poly.pdbx_seq_one_letter_code
_entity_poly.pdbx_strand_id
1 'polypeptide(L)'
;MLLHCSHYSNAKTQLTNALVKNNVGLWVGNAIRSNAPGRTAGRVTYPELDAPLRTDSSFHQRLQPEQHNNDKRRSIIENIIPDIVGDVCLDYMHVVCIGEYKKLLNRRAFGKFDNIRFSRTNITAISNYRIGICMYIPSNFVRKTRPLEELPRSKATELRLYLLYICPAAYRPFLSRKRFQHLMLLHVAIKILVNKDRCREFASYADSLLRLFVKTSVELYGFPFYFF
;
A
#
# COMPACT_ATOMS: atom_id res chain seq x y z
N MET A 1 2.05 -13.52 19.34
CA MET A 1 3.24 -13.19 20.14
C MET A 1 4.16 -12.30 19.33
N LEU A 2 3.88 -11.01 19.31
CA LEU A 2 4.81 -9.92 19.02
C LEU A 2 3.99 -8.66 19.31
N LEU A 3 4.62 -7.68 19.96
CA LEU A 3 4.13 -6.32 20.26
C LEU A 3 3.57 -6.10 21.68
N HIS A 4 4.48 -6.18 22.67
CA HIS A 4 4.43 -5.33 23.86
C HIS A 4 5.87 -4.86 24.13
N CYS A 5 6.24 -3.66 23.66
CA CYS A 5 7.44 -2.97 24.09
C CYS A 5 7.32 -1.48 23.75
N SER A 6 7.49 -0.62 24.75
CA SER A 6 7.20 0.82 24.76
C SER A 6 8.01 1.67 23.75
N HIS A 7 9.07 1.12 23.15
CA HIS A 7 9.82 1.77 22.08
C HIS A 7 9.16 1.66 20.67
N TYR A 8 7.98 1.05 20.59
CA TYR A 8 7.24 0.85 19.33
C TYR A 8 6.44 2.08 18.86
N SER A 9 6.27 3.10 19.71
CA SER A 9 5.53 4.33 19.37
C SER A 9 6.10 5.02 18.12
N ASN A 10 7.42 5.28 18.07
CA ASN A 10 8.01 6.01 16.93
C ASN A 10 8.01 5.24 15.60
N ALA A 11 8.22 3.92 15.60
CA ALA A 11 8.24 3.12 14.38
C ALA A 11 6.81 2.81 13.87
N LYS A 12 5.85 2.63 14.79
CA LYS A 12 4.42 2.54 14.47
C LYS A 12 3.99 3.86 13.86
N THR A 13 4.27 4.99 14.51
CA THR A 13 4.02 6.35 14.00
C THR A 13 4.69 6.61 12.66
N GLN A 14 5.90 6.11 12.37
CA GLN A 14 6.52 6.27 11.05
C GLN A 14 5.86 5.41 9.96
N LEU A 15 5.46 4.16 10.27
CA LEU A 15 4.69 3.33 9.34
C LEU A 15 3.28 3.87 9.14
N THR A 16 2.55 4.24 10.20
CA THR A 16 1.26 4.92 10.06
C THR A 16 1.46 6.23 9.34
N ASN A 17 2.44 7.08 9.64
CA ASN A 17 2.62 8.34 8.91
C ASN A 17 2.96 8.11 7.42
N ALA A 18 3.80 7.13 7.08
CA ALA A 18 4.12 6.81 5.67
C ALA A 18 2.95 6.12 4.93
N LEU A 19 2.09 5.38 5.64
CA LEU A 19 0.97 4.63 5.07
C LEU A 19 -0.36 5.41 5.09
N VAL A 20 -0.63 6.18 6.14
CA VAL A 20 -1.69 7.20 6.29
C VAL A 20 -1.50 8.29 5.23
N LYS A 21 -0.26 8.65 4.89
CA LYS A 21 0.01 9.54 3.74
C LYS A 21 -0.39 8.95 2.39
N ASN A 22 -0.43 7.62 2.26
CA ASN A 22 -0.46 6.94 0.95
C ASN A 22 -1.63 5.97 0.75
N ASN A 23 -2.54 5.79 1.72
CA ASN A 23 -3.67 4.87 1.56
C ASN A 23 -4.98 5.47 2.03
N VAL A 24 -5.81 5.85 1.06
CA VAL A 24 -7.14 6.40 1.27
C VAL A 24 -8.15 5.30 0.99
N GLY A 25 -8.23 4.34 1.91
CA GLY A 25 -9.27 3.31 1.93
C GLY A 25 -10.33 3.66 2.96
N LEU A 26 -11.44 4.25 2.52
CA LEU A 26 -12.76 4.44 3.16
C LEU A 26 -12.90 4.86 4.65
N TRP A 27 -11.81 4.99 5.43
CA TRP A 27 -11.83 5.41 6.83
C TRP A 27 -10.85 6.54 7.15
N VAL A 28 -10.06 6.98 6.17
CA VAL A 28 -9.12 8.10 6.35
C VAL A 28 -9.04 8.88 5.04
N GLY A 29 -10.08 9.62 4.70
CA GLY A 29 -9.95 10.69 3.73
C GLY A 29 -9.20 11.84 4.42
N ASN A 30 -7.91 12.01 4.17
CA ASN A 30 -7.27 13.29 4.45
C ASN A 30 -7.84 14.31 3.45
N ALA A 31 -9.01 14.86 3.75
CA ALA A 31 -9.56 16.00 3.06
C ALA A 31 -8.90 17.24 3.67
N ILE A 32 -7.76 17.61 3.14
CA ILE A 32 -7.27 18.98 3.28
C ILE A 32 -7.83 19.76 2.11
N ARG A 33 -8.32 20.96 2.40
CA ARG A 33 -8.71 21.92 1.38
C ARG A 33 -7.48 22.28 0.53
N SER A 34 -7.28 21.54 -0.54
CA SER A 34 -6.69 22.04 -1.77
C SER A 34 -7.62 21.61 -2.91
N ASN A 35 -8.06 22.58 -3.70
CA ASN A 35 -9.06 22.53 -4.78
C ASN A 35 -9.48 21.13 -5.29
N ALA A 36 -10.57 20.61 -4.72
CA ALA A 36 -11.42 19.50 -5.18
C ALA A 36 -10.77 18.11 -5.36
N PRO A 37 -11.50 17.01 -5.04
CA PRO A 37 -11.15 15.70 -5.56
C PRO A 37 -11.05 15.77 -7.09
N GLY A 38 -9.88 15.46 -7.63
CA GLY A 38 -9.72 15.30 -9.07
C GLY A 38 -10.57 14.12 -9.53
N ARG A 39 -11.78 14.40 -10.05
CA ARG A 39 -12.58 13.41 -10.75
C ARG A 39 -11.95 13.19 -12.11
N THR A 40 -11.11 12.17 -12.24
CA THR A 40 -10.51 11.83 -13.53
C THR A 40 -10.97 10.44 -13.95
N ALA A 41 -11.57 10.36 -15.14
CA ALA A 41 -12.11 9.11 -15.71
C ALA A 41 -13.10 8.37 -14.77
N GLY A 42 -13.98 9.12 -14.09
CA GLY A 42 -15.02 8.55 -13.21
C GLY A 42 -14.51 8.03 -11.86
N ARG A 43 -13.27 8.34 -11.47
CA ARG A 43 -12.70 7.98 -10.17
C ARG A 43 -12.27 9.22 -9.39
N VAL A 44 -12.47 9.17 -8.08
CA VAL A 44 -11.94 10.16 -7.14
C VAL A 44 -10.48 9.83 -6.86
N THR A 45 -9.63 10.84 -6.98
CA THR A 45 -8.19 10.72 -6.78
C THR A 45 -7.67 11.87 -5.90
N TYR A 46 -6.67 11.58 -5.06
CA TYR A 46 -6.00 12.52 -4.15
C TYR A 46 -4.49 12.63 -4.46
N PRO A 47 -4.09 13.29 -5.56
CA PRO A 47 -2.70 13.34 -6.02
C PRO A 47 -1.71 14.04 -5.06
N GLU A 48 -2.21 14.73 -4.03
CA GLU A 48 -1.42 15.53 -3.11
C GLU A 48 -0.58 14.63 -2.17
N LEU A 49 0.75 14.81 -2.20
CA LEU A 49 1.71 14.07 -1.37
C LEU A 49 2.10 14.81 -0.08
N ASP A 50 1.73 16.08 0.01
CA ASP A 50 2.11 16.99 1.09
C ASP A 50 0.91 17.38 1.97
N ALA A 51 0.00 16.42 2.15
CA ALA A 51 -1.08 16.52 3.11
C ALA A 51 -0.54 16.69 4.54
N PRO A 52 -1.02 17.66 5.34
CA PRO A 52 -0.64 17.77 6.75
C PRO A 52 -0.97 16.50 7.51
N LEU A 53 -0.12 16.22 8.50
CA LEU A 53 -0.26 15.04 9.32
C LEU A 53 -1.48 15.15 10.24
N ARG A 54 -2.26 14.08 10.33
CA ARG A 54 -3.32 13.97 11.32
C ARG A 54 -2.69 13.77 12.69
N THR A 55 -3.07 14.62 13.63
CA THR A 55 -2.74 14.49 15.05
C THR A 55 -4.00 14.16 15.84
N ASP A 56 -3.82 13.57 17.02
CA ASP A 56 -4.92 13.35 17.97
C ASP A 56 -5.69 14.66 18.28
N SER A 57 -4.94 15.74 18.54
CA SER A 57 -5.51 17.07 18.73
C SER A 57 -6.35 17.55 17.55
N SER A 58 -5.87 17.36 16.31
CA SER A 58 -6.59 17.78 15.10
C SER A 58 -7.92 17.04 14.94
N PHE A 59 -7.96 15.77 15.36
CA PHE A 59 -9.16 14.94 15.33
C PHE A 59 -10.20 15.38 16.36
N HIS A 60 -9.76 15.64 17.60
CA HIS A 60 -10.65 16.12 18.66
C HIS A 60 -11.15 17.54 18.42
N GLN A 61 -10.34 18.39 17.79
CA GLN A 61 -10.71 19.72 17.32
C GLN A 61 -11.59 19.71 16.06
N ARG A 62 -11.89 18.52 15.50
CA ARG A 62 -12.73 18.35 14.32
C ARG A 62 -12.23 19.17 13.11
N LEU A 63 -10.91 19.29 12.93
CA LEU A 63 -10.32 20.12 11.87
C LEU A 63 -10.56 19.57 10.46
N GLN A 64 -11.01 18.32 10.32
CA GLN A 64 -11.39 17.70 9.05
C GLN A 64 -12.90 17.35 9.05
N PRO A 65 -13.81 18.32 8.86
CA PRO A 65 -15.25 18.14 9.03
C PRO A 65 -15.83 16.97 8.21
N GLU A 66 -15.28 16.71 7.03
CA GLU A 66 -15.72 15.65 6.10
C GLU A 66 -15.45 14.23 6.63
N GLN A 67 -14.57 14.10 7.63
CA GLN A 67 -14.25 12.84 8.30
C GLN A 67 -15.02 12.64 9.60
N HIS A 68 -15.96 13.53 9.90
CA HIS A 68 -16.83 13.45 11.06
C HIS A 68 -18.28 13.41 10.61
N ASN A 69 -19.14 12.87 11.47
CA ASN A 69 -20.57 12.93 11.21
C ASN A 69 -21.02 14.40 11.22
N ASN A 70 -21.87 14.75 10.26
CA ASN A 70 -22.41 16.11 10.11
C ASN A 70 -23.16 16.60 11.37
N ASP A 71 -23.65 15.66 12.19
CA ASP A 71 -24.35 15.92 13.45
C ASP A 71 -23.42 16.30 14.62
N LYS A 72 -22.10 16.35 14.38
CA LYS A 72 -21.04 16.67 15.35
C LYS A 72 -21.01 15.76 16.57
N ARG A 73 -21.72 14.63 16.55
CA ARG A 73 -21.71 13.69 17.68
C ARG A 73 -20.33 13.07 17.82
N ARG A 74 -19.93 12.82 19.07
CA ARG A 74 -18.71 12.05 19.39
C ARG A 74 -19.05 10.57 19.36
N SER A 75 -18.18 9.79 18.72
CA SER A 75 -18.26 8.33 18.83
C SER A 75 -17.84 7.91 20.24
N ILE A 76 -18.49 6.88 20.78
CA ILE A 76 -18.12 6.28 22.08
C ILE A 76 -16.66 5.82 22.06
N ILE A 77 -16.14 5.42 20.89
CA ILE A 77 -14.74 5.02 20.70
C ILE A 77 -13.77 6.15 21.05
N GLU A 78 -14.15 7.42 20.83
CA GLU A 78 -13.30 8.58 21.16
C GLU A 78 -13.05 8.72 22.67
N ASN A 79 -13.87 8.09 23.51
CA ASN A 79 -13.67 8.07 24.96
C ASN A 79 -12.82 6.87 25.42
N ILE A 80 -12.63 5.88 24.54
CA ILE A 80 -11.94 4.63 24.85
C ILE A 80 -10.49 4.69 24.38
N ILE A 81 -10.23 5.37 23.26
CA ILE A 81 -8.91 5.48 22.64
C ILE A 81 -8.29 6.83 23.02
N PRO A 82 -7.20 6.85 23.82
CA PRO A 82 -6.56 8.09 24.28
C PRO A 82 -5.80 8.85 23.18
N ASP A 83 -5.15 8.15 22.25
CA ASP A 83 -4.49 8.77 21.10
C ASP A 83 -4.95 8.05 19.83
N ILE A 84 -5.86 8.66 19.08
CA ILE A 84 -6.43 8.00 17.91
C ILE A 84 -5.39 7.71 16.82
N VAL A 85 -4.31 8.49 16.73
CA VAL A 85 -3.28 8.32 15.71
C VAL A 85 -2.25 7.28 16.13
N GLY A 86 -1.86 7.29 17.40
CA GLY A 86 -0.92 6.33 17.98
C GLY A 86 -1.52 4.94 18.22
N ASP A 87 -2.79 4.88 18.61
CA ASP A 87 -3.43 3.64 19.05
C ASP A 87 -4.07 2.88 17.89
N VAL A 88 -4.69 3.58 16.92
CA VAL A 88 -5.26 2.94 15.73
C VAL A 88 -4.14 2.46 14.82
N CYS A 89 -3.90 1.15 14.83
CA CYS A 89 -2.88 0.54 14.00
C CYS A 89 -3.40 0.32 12.58
N LEU A 90 -2.89 1.07 11.60
CA LEU A 90 -3.05 0.67 10.20
C LEU A 90 -2.15 -0.52 9.90
N ASP A 91 -2.75 -1.59 9.40
CA ASP A 91 -2.02 -2.78 8.99
C ASP A 91 -1.58 -2.68 7.52
N TYR A 92 -0.26 -2.66 7.30
CA TYR A 92 0.33 -2.62 5.97
C TYR A 92 -0.09 -3.80 5.08
N MET A 93 -0.50 -4.95 5.63
CA MET A 93 -0.98 -6.05 4.80
C MET A 93 -2.27 -5.69 4.05
N HIS A 94 -3.18 -4.96 4.70
CA HIS A 94 -4.44 -4.54 4.09
C HIS A 94 -4.24 -3.33 3.19
N VAL A 95 -3.51 -2.37 3.72
CA VAL A 95 -3.21 -1.09 3.11
C VAL A 95 -2.33 -1.30 1.87
N VAL A 96 -1.15 -1.90 2.04
CA VAL A 96 -0.18 -2.05 0.94
C VAL A 96 -0.37 -3.35 0.18
N CYS A 97 -0.37 -4.50 0.86
CA CYS A 97 -0.35 -5.77 0.13
C CYS A 97 -1.65 -6.02 -0.64
N ILE A 98 -2.81 -5.73 -0.02
CA ILE A 98 -4.11 -5.80 -0.68
C ILE A 98 -4.43 -4.51 -1.43
N GLY A 99 -4.40 -3.35 -0.76
CA GLY A 99 -4.85 -2.09 -1.35
C GLY A 99 -4.06 -1.70 -2.58
N GLU A 100 -2.73 -1.82 -2.52
CA GLU A 100 -1.85 -1.31 -3.57
C GLU A 100 -1.26 -2.39 -4.47
N TYR A 101 -0.55 -3.35 -3.90
CA TYR A 101 0.17 -4.36 -4.68
C TYR A 101 -0.79 -5.30 -5.43
N LYS A 102 -1.82 -5.83 -4.75
CA LYS A 102 -2.83 -6.69 -5.40
C LYS A 102 -3.60 -5.94 -6.47
N LYS A 103 -3.96 -4.68 -6.22
CA LYS A 103 -4.65 -3.80 -7.17
C LYS A 103 -3.81 -3.57 -8.44
N LEU A 104 -2.54 -3.22 -8.29
CA LEU A 104 -1.59 -3.08 -9.40
C LEU A 104 -1.53 -4.37 -10.23
N LEU A 105 -1.29 -5.51 -9.58
CA LEU A 105 -1.16 -6.79 -10.28
C LEU A 105 -2.49 -7.23 -10.92
N ASN A 106 -3.64 -7.02 -10.28
CA ASN A 106 -4.95 -7.34 -10.86
C ASN A 106 -5.21 -6.51 -12.11
N ARG A 107 -4.86 -5.22 -12.12
CA ARG A 107 -4.98 -4.40 -13.34
C ARG A 107 -4.08 -4.92 -14.46
N ARG A 108 -2.90 -5.45 -14.15
CA ARG A 108 -2.01 -6.03 -15.16
C ARG A 108 -2.44 -7.41 -15.63
N ALA A 109 -3.03 -8.24 -14.78
CA ALA A 109 -3.43 -9.59 -15.14
C ALA A 109 -4.83 -9.63 -15.77
N PHE A 110 -5.77 -8.83 -15.26
CA PHE A 110 -7.20 -8.89 -15.61
C PHE A 110 -7.81 -7.54 -15.98
N GLY A 111 -6.99 -6.48 -16.08
CA GLY A 111 -7.49 -5.16 -16.43
C GLY A 111 -7.96 -5.04 -17.88
N LYS A 112 -8.69 -3.96 -18.16
CA LYS A 112 -9.21 -3.62 -19.49
C LYS A 112 -8.21 -2.85 -20.37
N PHE A 113 -7.10 -2.38 -19.79
CA PHE A 113 -6.13 -1.52 -20.49
C PHE A 113 -4.99 -2.37 -21.08
N ASP A 114 -4.96 -2.50 -22.39
CA ASP A 114 -4.01 -3.39 -23.09
C ASP A 114 -2.55 -2.93 -22.97
N ASN A 115 -2.30 -1.63 -22.89
CA ASN A 115 -0.95 -1.04 -22.83
C ASN A 115 -0.13 -1.48 -21.61
N ILE A 116 -0.77 -1.98 -20.55
CA ILE A 116 -0.13 -2.41 -19.30
C ILE A 116 -0.31 -3.90 -18.98
N ARG A 117 -1.20 -4.57 -19.72
CA ARG A 117 -1.66 -5.91 -19.42
C ARG A 117 -0.58 -6.92 -19.77
N PHE A 118 -0.47 -7.96 -18.96
CA PHE A 118 0.33 -9.11 -19.32
C PHE A 118 -0.34 -9.86 -20.47
N SER A 119 0.46 -10.28 -21.46
CA SER A 119 -0.04 -11.24 -22.46
C SER A 119 -0.46 -12.54 -21.78
N ARG A 120 -1.32 -13.34 -22.42
CA ARG A 120 -1.70 -14.65 -21.89
C ARG A 120 -0.49 -15.55 -21.67
N THR A 121 0.49 -15.52 -22.58
CA THR A 121 1.77 -16.21 -22.44
C THR A 121 2.54 -15.76 -21.20
N ASN A 122 2.60 -14.45 -20.93
CA ASN A 122 3.25 -13.93 -19.72
C ASN A 122 2.52 -14.36 -18.45
N ILE A 123 1.18 -14.36 -18.45
CA ILE A 123 0.40 -14.84 -17.30
C ILE A 123 0.73 -16.30 -17.02
N THR A 124 0.68 -17.17 -18.02
CA THR A 124 1.04 -18.59 -17.88
C THR A 124 2.48 -18.78 -17.41
N ALA A 125 3.43 -18.04 -17.96
CA ALA A 125 4.83 -18.11 -17.55
C ALA A 125 5.05 -17.67 -16.09
N ILE A 126 4.40 -16.59 -15.65
CA ILE A 126 4.44 -16.12 -14.26
C ILE A 126 3.78 -17.17 -13.33
N SER A 127 2.66 -17.76 -13.74
CA SER A 127 1.99 -18.82 -12.99
C SER A 127 2.86 -20.04 -12.81
N ASN A 128 3.50 -20.52 -13.88
CA ASN A 128 4.43 -21.64 -13.84
C ASN A 128 5.64 -21.33 -12.95
N TYR A 129 6.19 -20.12 -13.03
CA TYR A 129 7.25 -19.68 -12.13
C TYR A 129 6.80 -19.73 -10.66
N ARG A 130 5.62 -19.17 -10.35
CA ARG A 130 5.05 -19.16 -8.99
C ARG A 130 4.80 -20.58 -8.46
N ILE A 131 4.31 -21.50 -9.30
CA ILE A 131 4.11 -22.91 -8.92
C ILE A 131 5.46 -23.60 -8.70
N GLY A 132 6.41 -23.40 -9.61
CA GLY A 132 7.75 -24.00 -9.53
C GLY A 132 8.51 -23.59 -8.26
N ILE A 133 8.34 -22.34 -7.81
CA ILE A 133 8.99 -21.89 -6.58
C ILE A 133 8.35 -22.40 -5.28
N CYS A 134 7.16 -23.03 -5.33
CA CYS A 134 6.46 -23.54 -4.15
C CYS A 134 7.35 -24.42 -3.27
N MET A 135 8.13 -25.30 -3.90
CA MET A 135 9.01 -26.24 -3.21
C MET A 135 10.16 -25.57 -2.46
N TYR A 136 10.56 -24.36 -2.87
CA TYR A 136 11.64 -23.60 -2.24
C TYR A 136 11.15 -22.61 -1.18
N ILE A 137 9.83 -22.46 -1.00
CA ILE A 137 9.27 -21.64 0.07
C ILE A 137 9.36 -22.45 1.36
N PRO A 138 10.03 -21.97 2.43
CA PRO A 138 10.10 -22.72 3.67
C PRO A 138 8.73 -22.82 4.39
N SER A 139 8.63 -23.69 5.40
CA SER A 139 7.41 -23.94 6.18
C SER A 139 7.03 -22.78 7.11
N ASN A 140 7.96 -21.87 7.40
CA ASN A 140 7.72 -20.68 8.22
C ASN A 140 6.80 -19.63 7.54
N PHE A 141 6.56 -19.75 6.23
CA PHE A 141 5.56 -18.96 5.54
C PHE A 141 4.18 -19.60 5.65
N VAL A 142 3.19 -18.82 6.09
CA VAL A 142 1.80 -19.26 6.35
C VAL A 142 1.13 -19.89 5.12
N ARG A 143 1.51 -19.46 3.92
CA ARG A 143 0.90 -19.89 2.65
C ARG A 143 1.98 -20.06 1.58
N LYS A 144 1.75 -21.00 0.66
CA LYS A 144 2.57 -21.18 -0.55
C LYS A 144 2.08 -20.28 -1.67
N THR A 145 2.88 -20.18 -2.72
CA THR A 145 2.52 -19.52 -3.96
C THR A 145 1.43 -20.27 -4.72
N ARG A 146 0.56 -19.51 -5.37
CA ARG A 146 -0.47 -20.02 -6.29
C ARG A 146 -0.25 -19.48 -7.70
N PRO A 147 -0.90 -20.01 -8.74
CA PRO A 147 -0.92 -19.39 -10.07
C PRO A 147 -1.40 -17.92 -10.03
N LEU A 148 -1.00 -17.13 -11.03
CA LEU A 148 -1.37 -15.72 -11.15
C LEU A 148 -2.87 -15.51 -11.37
N GLU A 149 -3.54 -16.46 -12.01
CA GLU A 149 -5.00 -16.48 -12.23
C GLU A 149 -5.78 -16.45 -10.91
N GLU A 150 -5.20 -16.96 -9.83
CA GLU A 150 -5.80 -16.95 -8.49
C GLU A 150 -5.49 -15.70 -7.67
N LEU A 151 -4.80 -14.72 -8.26
CA LEU A 151 -4.49 -13.45 -7.62
C LEU A 151 -5.72 -12.75 -7.00
N PRO A 152 -6.93 -12.73 -7.61
CA PRO A 152 -8.10 -12.13 -6.99
C PRO A 152 -8.48 -12.77 -5.65
N ARG A 153 -8.20 -14.07 -5.49
CA ARG A 153 -8.44 -14.86 -4.27
C ARG A 153 -7.26 -14.87 -3.30
N SER A 154 -6.16 -14.18 -3.61
CA SER A 154 -4.99 -14.10 -2.72
C SER A 154 -5.28 -13.30 -1.46
N LYS A 155 -4.89 -13.86 -0.31
CA LYS A 155 -4.97 -13.22 1.01
C LYS A 155 -3.77 -12.31 1.24
N ALA A 156 -3.88 -11.43 2.23
CA ALA A 156 -2.83 -10.48 2.61
C ALA A 156 -1.48 -11.16 2.91
N THR A 157 -1.50 -12.32 3.59
CA THR A 157 -0.32 -13.10 3.95
C THR A 157 0.43 -13.67 2.73
N GLU A 158 -0.30 -14.10 1.69
CA GLU A 158 0.30 -14.52 0.41
C GLU A 158 0.89 -13.33 -0.33
N LEU A 159 0.16 -12.21 -0.38
CA LEU A 159 0.59 -10.99 -1.08
C LEU A 159 1.84 -10.39 -0.42
N ARG A 160 1.98 -10.49 0.91
CA ARG A 160 3.20 -10.13 1.64
C ARG A 160 4.39 -10.95 1.14
N LEU A 161 4.24 -12.28 1.03
CA LEU A 161 5.30 -13.14 0.50
C LEU A 161 5.65 -12.75 -0.94
N TYR A 162 4.63 -12.49 -1.76
CA TYR A 162 4.81 -12.08 -3.15
C TYR A 162 5.58 -10.77 -3.25
N LEU A 163 5.16 -9.73 -2.52
CA LEU A 163 5.77 -8.42 -2.55
C LEU A 163 7.20 -8.43 -2.00
N LEU A 164 7.45 -9.06 -0.85
CA LEU A 164 8.74 -8.94 -0.13
C LEU A 164 9.85 -9.87 -0.63
N TYR A 165 9.51 -10.97 -1.31
CA TYR A 165 10.48 -12.00 -1.67
C TYR A 165 10.46 -12.37 -3.14
N ILE A 166 9.26 -12.55 -3.72
CA ILE A 166 9.13 -13.14 -5.06
C ILE A 166 9.14 -12.07 -6.15
N CYS A 167 8.60 -10.90 -5.86
CA CYS A 167 8.37 -9.82 -6.81
C CYS A 167 9.61 -9.45 -7.66
N PRO A 168 10.82 -9.26 -7.09
CA PRO A 168 12.01 -8.91 -7.89
C PRO A 168 12.40 -9.96 -8.93
N ALA A 169 12.19 -11.24 -8.63
CA ALA A 169 12.56 -12.34 -9.53
C ALA A 169 11.43 -12.68 -10.51
N ALA A 170 10.18 -12.73 -10.03
CA ALA A 170 9.05 -13.19 -10.82
C ALA A 170 8.64 -12.24 -11.95
N TYR A 171 8.82 -10.92 -11.80
CA TYR A 171 8.27 -9.95 -12.76
C TYR A 171 9.31 -9.30 -13.67
N ARG A 172 10.61 -9.45 -13.39
CA ARG A 172 11.69 -8.84 -14.19
C ARG A 172 11.64 -9.22 -15.68
N PRO A 173 11.39 -10.49 -16.06
CA PRO A 173 11.35 -10.87 -17.48
C PRO A 173 10.13 -10.34 -18.24
N PHE A 174 9.06 -9.97 -17.53
CA PHE A 174 7.75 -9.70 -18.12
C PHE A 174 7.36 -8.21 -18.10
N LEU A 175 8.23 -7.36 -17.56
CA LEU A 175 8.01 -5.92 -17.45
C LEU A 175 9.11 -5.16 -18.20
N SER A 176 8.73 -4.03 -18.82
CA SER A 176 9.73 -3.09 -19.33
C SER A 176 10.57 -2.54 -18.18
N ARG A 177 11.80 -2.11 -18.49
CA ARG A 177 12.75 -1.58 -17.49
C ARG A 177 12.12 -0.54 -16.56
N LYS A 178 11.42 0.46 -17.11
CA LYS A 178 10.75 1.51 -16.33
C LYS A 178 9.67 0.96 -15.40
N ARG A 179 8.85 0.01 -15.86
CA ARG A 179 7.77 -0.60 -15.08
C ARG A 179 8.29 -1.52 -13.98
N PHE A 180 9.39 -2.22 -14.25
CA PHE A 180 10.06 -3.03 -13.24
C PHE A 180 10.69 -2.15 -12.16
N GLN A 181 11.41 -1.09 -12.54
CA GLN A 181 11.96 -0.12 -11.59
C GLN A 181 10.87 0.51 -10.72
N HIS A 182 9.74 0.90 -11.32
CA HIS A 182 8.56 1.37 -10.57
C HIS A 182 8.09 0.37 -9.51
N LEU A 183 7.94 -0.91 -9.89
CA LEU A 183 7.57 -1.96 -8.95
C LEU A 183 8.62 -2.16 -7.84
N MET A 184 9.90 -1.97 -8.16
CA MET A 184 10.99 -2.05 -7.17
C MET A 184 10.97 -0.92 -6.15
N LEU A 185 10.48 0.28 -6.50
CA LEU A 185 10.29 1.36 -5.52
C LEU A 185 9.40 0.90 -4.37
N LEU A 186 8.25 0.28 -4.69
CA LEU A 186 7.34 -0.27 -3.70
C LEU A 186 7.96 -1.44 -2.93
N HIS A 187 8.60 -2.39 -3.63
CA HIS A 187 9.25 -3.53 -2.98
C HIS A 187 10.28 -3.09 -1.93
N VAL A 188 11.20 -2.19 -2.32
CA VAL A 188 12.31 -1.76 -1.47
C VAL A 188 11.79 -0.92 -0.30
N ALA A 189 10.90 0.04 -0.56
CA ALA A 189 10.34 0.88 0.50
C ALA A 189 9.66 0.04 1.60
N ILE A 190 8.81 -0.92 1.20
CA ILE A 190 8.06 -1.73 2.16
C ILE A 190 8.98 -2.73 2.87
N LYS A 191 10.01 -3.24 2.19
CA LYS A 191 11.01 -4.12 2.81
C LYS A 191 11.84 -3.40 3.88
N ILE A 192 12.17 -2.13 3.66
CA ILE A 192 12.80 -1.26 4.67
C ILE A 192 11.85 -1.07 5.85
N LEU A 193 10.61 -0.62 5.59
CA LEU A 193 9.66 -0.28 6.65
C LEU A 193 9.30 -1.49 7.53
N VAL A 194 9.14 -2.68 6.95
CA VAL A 194 8.79 -3.89 7.72
C VAL A 194 9.95 -4.41 8.59
N ASN A 195 11.21 -4.07 8.28
CA ASN A 195 12.36 -4.44 9.10
C ASN A 195 12.64 -3.35 10.14
N LYS A 196 12.60 -3.68 11.43
CA LYS A 196 12.71 -2.69 12.52
C LYS A 196 14.01 -1.89 12.49
N ASP A 197 15.14 -2.55 12.26
CA ASP A 197 16.46 -1.91 12.29
C ASP A 197 16.63 -1.00 11.06
N ARG A 198 16.24 -1.51 9.89
CA ARG A 198 16.29 -0.73 8.64
C ARG A 198 15.28 0.41 8.63
N CYS A 199 14.11 0.24 9.22
CA CYS A 199 13.12 1.30 9.33
C CYS A 199 13.68 2.46 10.17
N ARG A 200 14.31 2.17 11.31
CA ARG A 200 14.93 3.21 12.16
C ARG A 200 16.00 4.01 11.40
N GLU A 201 16.77 3.36 10.56
CA GLU A 201 17.89 3.97 9.82
C GLU A 201 17.43 4.68 8.53
N PHE A 202 16.49 4.08 7.79
CA PHE A 202 16.16 4.45 6.41
C PHE A 202 14.70 4.84 6.18
N ALA A 203 13.93 5.15 7.23
CA ALA A 203 12.53 5.58 7.09
C ALA A 203 12.36 6.76 6.12
N SER A 204 13.24 7.76 6.20
CA SER A 204 13.21 8.93 5.31
C SER A 204 13.45 8.55 3.85
N TYR A 205 14.35 7.60 3.60
CA TYR A 205 14.61 7.06 2.28
C TYR A 205 13.41 6.25 1.77
N ALA A 206 12.79 5.42 2.62
CA ALA A 206 11.58 4.69 2.26
C ALA A 206 10.41 5.62 1.91
N ASP A 207 10.22 6.72 2.65
CA ASP A 207 9.23 7.76 2.32
C ASP A 207 9.51 8.39 0.94
N SER A 208 10.77 8.71 0.65
CA SER A 208 11.18 9.23 -0.67
C SER A 208 10.87 8.24 -1.80
N LEU A 209 11.09 6.94 -1.59
CA LEU A 209 10.76 5.90 -2.56
C LEU A 209 9.24 5.78 -2.79
N LEU A 210 8.42 5.86 -1.74
CA LEU A 210 6.96 5.82 -1.85
C LEU A 210 6.42 7.06 -2.58
N ARG A 211 6.95 8.25 -2.27
CA ARG A 211 6.62 9.48 -2.99
C ARG A 211 6.96 9.37 -4.46
N LEU A 212 8.15 8.85 -4.78
CA LEU A 212 8.56 8.63 -6.16
C LEU A 212 7.67 7.60 -6.86
N PHE A 213 7.25 6.53 -6.17
CA PHE A 213 6.32 5.54 -6.69
C PHE A 213 4.98 6.16 -7.11
N VAL A 214 4.41 7.06 -6.30
CA VAL A 214 3.16 7.74 -6.64
C VAL A 214 3.35 8.75 -7.77
N LYS A 215 4.43 9.55 -7.76
CA LYS A 215 4.69 10.51 -8.86
C LYS A 215 4.84 9.81 -10.21
N THR A 216 5.63 8.75 -10.24
CA THR A 216 5.95 8.04 -11.50
C THR A 216 4.81 7.14 -11.99
N SER A 217 3.82 6.80 -11.16
CA SER A 217 2.69 5.98 -11.63
C SER A 217 1.81 6.68 -12.65
N VAL A 218 1.62 7.99 -12.50
CA VAL A 218 0.80 8.78 -13.42
C VAL A 218 1.44 8.79 -14.81
N GLU A 219 2.75 8.98 -14.89
CA GLU A 219 3.50 8.96 -16.15
C GLU A 219 3.48 7.57 -16.82
N LEU A 220 3.63 6.50 -16.02
CA LEU A 220 3.78 5.15 -16.58
C LEU A 220 2.47 4.49 -17.00
N TYR A 221 1.36 4.89 -16.39
CA TYR A 221 0.09 4.20 -16.55
C TYR A 221 -1.10 5.13 -16.83
N GLY A 222 -0.90 6.45 -16.72
CA GLY A 222 -1.93 7.47 -16.92
C GLY A 222 -2.77 7.76 -15.68
N PHE A 223 -3.63 8.78 -15.79
CA PHE A 223 -4.54 9.20 -14.72
C PHE A 223 -5.45 8.11 -14.12
N PRO A 224 -5.98 7.10 -14.85
CA PRO A 224 -6.79 6.05 -14.22
C PRO A 224 -5.99 5.13 -13.28
N PHE A 225 -4.67 5.32 -13.18
CA PHE A 225 -3.71 4.55 -12.38
C PHE A 225 -3.15 5.29 -11.17
N TYR A 226 -3.87 6.28 -10.65
CA TYR A 226 -3.57 6.67 -9.30
C TYR A 226 -3.67 5.47 -8.34
N PHE A 227 -2.55 5.23 -7.68
CA PHE A 227 -2.37 4.32 -6.58
C PHE A 227 -2.77 5.08 -5.30
N PHE A 228 -3.70 4.49 -4.55
CA PHE A 228 -4.35 4.95 -3.31
C PHE A 228 -4.84 3.75 -2.53
#